data_AF-A0A3R5ZQS7-F1
#
_entry.id   AF-A0A3R5ZQS7-F1
#
_cell.length_a   1.000
_cell.length_b   1.000
_cell.length_c   1.000
_cell.angle_alpha   90.00
_cell.angle_beta   90.00
_cell.angle_gamma   90.00
#
_symmetry.space_group_name_H-M   'P 1'
#
loop_
_entity.id
_entity.type
_entity.pdbx_description
1 polymer ?
#
loop_
_entity_poly.entity_id
_entity_poly.type
_entity_poly.pdbx_seq_one_letter_code
_entity_poly.pdbx_strand_id
1 'polypeptide(L)' 'MRNQGNAKSNIVTTLRTIEPYVLKALIKEDLHRHPMSKISEIASRIPDVEIKEIRKFVYSMVGTEIAKKGARVDCRYYLI' A
#
# COMPACT_ATOMS: atom_id res chain seq x y z
N MET A 1 -15.84 37.10 -7.73
CA MET A 1 -15.40 36.25 -6.59
C MET A 1 -14.65 35.04 -7.14
N ARG A 2 -13.65 34.59 -6.40
CA ARG A 2 -12.53 33.69 -6.75
C ARG A 2 -12.85 32.48 -7.66
N ASN A 3 -12.04 32.34 -8.72
CA ASN A 3 -11.73 31.09 -9.41
C ASN A 3 -11.38 29.98 -8.42
N GLN A 4 -11.94 28.77 -8.58
CA GLN A 4 -11.20 27.50 -8.44
C GLN A 4 -11.85 26.42 -9.31
N GLY A 5 -11.37 26.28 -10.55
CA GLY A 5 -11.51 25.02 -11.28
C GLY A 5 -10.63 23.98 -10.60
N ASN A 6 -11.22 23.06 -9.85
CA ASN A 6 -10.50 21.90 -9.35
C ASN A 6 -10.50 20.84 -10.45
N ALA A 7 -9.69 21.07 -11.48
CA ALA A 7 -9.24 20.00 -12.35
C ALA A 7 -8.34 19.10 -11.49
N LYS A 8 -8.95 18.13 -10.79
CA LYS A 8 -8.22 16.99 -10.24
C LYS A 8 -7.69 16.23 -11.43
N SER A 9 -6.53 16.65 -11.92
CA SER A 9 -5.69 15.91 -12.83
C SER A 9 -5.19 14.67 -12.10
N ASN A 10 -6.08 13.72 -11.85
CA ASN A 10 -5.73 12.33 -11.61
C ASN A 10 -5.31 11.77 -12.96
N ILE A 11 -4.18 12.29 -13.45
CA ILE A 11 -3.40 11.58 -14.44
C ILE A 11 -2.94 10.36 -13.66
N VAL A 12 -3.69 9.26 -13.79
CA VAL A 12 -3.23 7.93 -13.44
C VAL A 12 -2.06 7.68 -14.38
N THR A 13 -0.89 8.16 -13.96
CA THR A 13 0.35 8.04 -14.72
C THR A 13 0.69 6.56 -14.76
N THR A 14 0.27 5.94 -15.85
CA THR A 14 0.81 4.74 -16.49
C THR A 14 1.28 3.65 -15.54
N LEU A 15 0.55 2.54 -15.57
CA LEU A 15 0.93 1.21 -15.07
C LEU A 15 2.38 0.86 -15.47
N ARG A 16 3.38 1.36 -14.72
CA ARG A 16 4.71 0.77 -14.74
C ARG A 16 4.52 -0.55 -14.03
N THR A 17 4.69 -1.65 -14.75
CA THR A 17 4.72 -2.98 -14.16
C THR A 17 5.86 -3.00 -13.14
N ILE A 18 5.56 -2.68 -11.88
CA ILE A 18 6.50 -2.91 -10.80
C ILE A 18 6.67 -4.42 -10.72
N GLU A 19 7.90 -4.87 -10.88
CA GLU A 19 8.17 -6.29 -10.84
C GLU A 19 7.80 -6.85 -9.45
N PRO A 20 7.22 -8.06 -9.37
CA PRO A 20 6.72 -8.63 -8.11
C PRO A 20 7.69 -8.58 -6.93
N TYR A 21 8.98 -8.76 -7.21
CA TYR A 21 10.02 -8.74 -6.17
C TYR A 21 10.28 -7.33 -5.64
N VAL A 22 10.21 -6.30 -6.50
CA VAL A 22 10.34 -4.89 -6.12
C VAL A 22 9.17 -4.49 -5.24
N LEU A 23 7.94 -4.86 -5.60
CA LEU A 23 6.76 -4.53 -4.80
C LEU A 23 6.82 -5.16 -3.40
N LYS A 24 7.27 -6.41 -3.30
CA LYS A 24 7.51 -7.05 -1.98
C LYS A 24 8.53 -6.28 -1.14
N ALA A 25 9.66 -5.89 -1.74
CA ALA A 25 10.69 -5.12 -1.05
C ALA A 25 10.15 -3.76 -0.57
N LEU A 26 9.38 -3.06 -1.41
CA LEU A 26 8.76 -1.78 -1.05
C LEU A 26 7.76 -1.93 0.11
N ILE A 27 6.91 -2.96 0.10
CA ILE A 27 5.96 -3.23 1.19
C ILE A 27 6.71 -3.54 2.49
N LYS A 28 7.80 -4.31 2.43
CA LYS A 28 8.61 -4.63 3.61
C LYS A 28 9.29 -3.38 4.17
N GLU A 29 9.93 -2.59 3.32
CA GLU A 29 10.55 -1.33 3.73
C GLU A 29 9.54 -0.35 4.34
N ASP A 30 8.35 -0.26 3.73
CA ASP A 30 7.26 0.56 4.27
C ASP A 30 6.84 0.10 5.68
N LEU A 31 6.62 -1.20 5.86
CA LEU A 31 6.23 -1.76 7.17
C LEU A 31 7.36 -1.71 8.21
N HIS A 32 8.62 -1.69 7.77
CA HIS A 32 9.76 -1.46 8.63
C HIS A 32 9.76 -0.02 9.18
N ARG A 33 9.50 0.98 8.32
CA ARG A 33 9.42 2.40 8.72
C ARG A 33 8.11 2.76 9.41
N HIS A 34 7.02 2.10 9.05
CA HIS A 34 5.66 2.36 9.50
C HIS A 34 5.00 1.06 10.00
N PRO A 35 5.45 0.53 11.15
CA PRO A 35 4.85 -0.67 11.72
C PRO A 35 3.38 -0.43 12.09
N MET A 36 2.61 -1.51 12.17
CA MET A 36 1.19 -1.48 12.55
C MET A 36 0.31 -0.67 11.59
N SER A 37 0.65 -0.68 10.31
CA SER A 37 -0.08 0.03 9.25
C SER A 37 -1.26 -0.76 8.71
N LYS A 38 -2.33 -0.05 8.30
CA LYS A 38 -3.43 -0.60 7.50
C LYS A 38 -3.01 -0.68 6.03
N ILE A 39 -3.64 -1.56 5.25
CA ILE A 39 -3.41 -1.66 3.79
C ILE A 39 -3.65 -0.32 3.06
N SER A 40 -4.66 0.46 3.50
CA SER A 40 -4.92 1.78 2.93
C SER A 40 -3.79 2.77 3.17
N GLU A 41 -3.11 2.66 4.32
CA GLU A 41 -1.97 3.52 4.68
C GLU A 41 -0.74 3.13 3.84
N ILE A 42 -0.47 1.83 3.67
CA ILE A 42 0.59 1.34 2.77
C ILE A 42 0.33 1.82 1.34
N ALA A 43 -0.91 1.70 0.85
CA ALA A 43 -1.30 2.15 -0.48
C ALA A 43 -1.17 3.66 -0.68
N SER A 44 -1.44 4.46 0.35
CA SER A 44 -1.22 5.91 0.26
C SER A 44 0.24 6.31 0.14
N ARG A 45 1.17 5.47 0.63
CA ARG A 45 2.62 5.70 0.56
C ARG A 45 3.28 5.12 -0.68
N ILE A 46 2.58 4.21 -1.37
CA ILE A 46 2.98 3.64 -2.67
C ILE A 46 1.89 3.95 -3.71
N PRO A 47 1.71 5.23 -4.10
CA PRO A 47 0.59 5.65 -4.95
C PRO A 47 0.66 5.09 -6.37
N ASP A 48 1.84 4.64 -6.80
CA ASP A 48 2.07 4.05 -8.14
C ASP A 48 1.50 2.63 -8.28
N VAL A 49 1.02 2.02 -7.18
CA VAL A 49 0.50 0.65 -7.16
C VAL A 49 -0.94 0.64 -6.69
N GLU A 50 -1.79 -0.06 -7.43
CA GLU A 50 -3.16 -0.23 -7.02
C GLU A 50 -3.27 -0.94 -5.66
N ILE A 51 -4.19 -0.48 -4.81
CA ILE A 51 -4.46 -1.09 -3.51
C ILE A 51 -4.80 -2.60 -3.60
N LYS A 52 -5.36 -3.05 -4.74
CA LYS A 52 -5.65 -4.46 -5.01
C LYS A 52 -4.38 -5.30 -5.14
N GLU A 53 -3.38 -4.78 -5.84
CA GLU A 53 -2.05 -5.40 -5.98
C GLU A 53 -1.35 -5.45 -4.61
N ILE A 54 -1.30 -4.33 -3.89
CA ILE A 54 -0.72 -4.28 -2.53
C ILE A 54 -1.38 -5.31 -1.62
N ARG A 55 -2.71 -5.39 -1.63
CA ARG A 55 -3.47 -6.37 -0.84
C ARG A 55 -3.06 -7.81 -1.17
N LYS A 56 -2.95 -8.15 -2.46
CA LYS A 56 -2.55 -9.48 -2.92
C LYS A 56 -1.16 -9.86 -2.36
N PHE A 57 -0.20 -8.95 -2.46
CA PHE A 57 1.16 -9.18 -1.96
C PHE A 57 1.22 -9.26 -0.44
N VAL A 58 0.60 -8.32 0.28
CA VAL A 58 0.53 -8.35 1.75
C VAL A 58 -0.06 -9.68 2.21
N TYR A 59 -1.18 -10.13 1.64
CA TYR A 59 -1.80 -11.39 2.03
C TYR A 59 -0.93 -12.61 1.73
N SER A 60 -0.16 -12.59 0.64
CA SER A 60 0.79 -13.67 0.32
C SER A 60 1.97 -13.77 1.31
N MET A 61 2.27 -12.69 2.04
CA MET A 61 3.34 -12.61 3.03
C MET A 61 2.84 -12.79 4.47
N VAL A 62 1.51 -12.81 4.69
CA VAL A 62 0.93 -13.01 6.01
C VAL A 62 1.21 -14.44 6.49
N GLY A 63 1.81 -14.56 7.68
CA GLY A 63 2.17 -15.84 8.29
C GLY A 63 3.59 -16.32 7.96
N THR A 64 4.31 -15.61 7.09
CA THR A 64 5.71 -15.93 6.75
C THR A 64 6.65 -14.76 7.04
N GLU A 65 6.31 -13.56 6.60
CA GLU A 65 7.13 -12.35 6.79
C GLU A 65 6.35 -11.22 7.48
N ILE A 66 5.02 -11.28 7.41
CA ILE A 66 4.11 -10.27 7.96
C ILE A 66 3.15 -10.95 8.94
N ALA A 67 2.95 -10.34 10.09
CA ALA A 67 1.84 -10.66 10.98
C ALA A 67 0.74 -9.61 10.85
N LYS A 68 -0.47 -10.01 11.24
CA LYS A 68 -1.62 -9.11 11.32
C LYS A 68 -2.16 -9.09 12.75
N LYS A 69 -2.58 -7.91 13.20
CA LYS A 69 -3.23 -7.69 14.50
C LYS A 69 -4.56 -6.98 14.29
N GLY A 70 -5.58 -7.40 15.02
CA GLY A 70 -6.94 -6.86 14.92
C GLY A 70 -7.82 -7.60 13.91
N ALA A 71 -9.04 -7.11 13.73
CA ALA A 71 -10.06 -7.73 12.87
C ALA A 71 -10.73 -6.70 11.94
N ARG A 72 -11.15 -7.18 10.76
CA ARG A 72 -11.89 -6.41 9.75
C ARG A 72 -11.23 -5.06 9.42
N VAL A 73 -11.85 -3.96 9.82
CA VAL A 73 -11.50 -2.58 9.46
C VAL A 73 -10.28 -2.05 10.23
N ASP A 74 -9.95 -2.68 11.35
CA ASP A 74 -8.81 -2.31 12.21
C ASP A 74 -7.67 -3.32 12.12
N CYS A 75 -7.67 -4.14 11.05
CA CYS A 75 -6.57 -5.04 10.76
C CYS A 75 -5.31 -4.23 10.40
N ARG A 76 -4.27 -4.40 11.22
CA ARG A 76 -2.95 -3.77 11.08
C ARG A 76 -1.90 -4.81 10.76
N TYR A 77 -0.92 -4.45 9.96
CA TYR A 77 0.15 -5.32 9.47
C TYR A 77 1.50 -4.84 9.99
N TYR A 78 2.40 -5.77 10.27
CA TYR A 78 3.75 -5.51 10.75
C TYR A 78 4.67 -6.67 10.39
N LEU A 79 5.97 -6.42 10.27
CA LEU A 79 6.98 -7.45 10.04
C LEU A 79 7.15 -8.35 11.27
N ILE A 80 7.39 -9.64 11.05
CA ILE A 80 7.70 -10.61 12.12
C ILE A 80 9.20 -10.78 12.34
#